data_AF-A0A248TLD2-F1
#
_entry.id   AF-A0A248TLD2-F1
#
_cell.length_a   1.000
_cell.length_b   1.000
_cell.length_c   1.000
_cell.angle_alpha   90.00
_cell.angle_beta   90.00
_cell.angle_gamma   90.00
#
_symmetry.space_group_name_H-M   'P 1'
#
loop_
_entity.id
_entity.type
_entity.pdbx_description
1 polymer ?
#
loop_
_entity_poly.entity_id
_entity_poly.type
_entity_poly.pdbx_seq_one_letter_code
_entity_poly.pdbx_strand_id
1 'polypeptide(L)'
;MWKHTSGFMLIDLLFTLSAMLLIATLFIPVMIHLYTYAHIEDLRYEATQILYEEMMDNDRVLPRMVRKDEMSFHLFNSEANNICISYLYQREVMICEKY
;
A
#
# COMPACT_ATOMS: atom_id res chain seq x y z
N MET A 1 -17.46 44.56 -38.97
CA MET A 1 -18.13 43.29 -38.61
C MET A 1 -17.39 42.64 -37.47
N TRP A 2 -17.76 42.95 -36.23
CA TRP A 2 -17.25 42.28 -35.03
C TRP A 2 -18.48 41.90 -34.22
N LYS A 3 -19.01 40.71 -34.47
CA LYS A 3 -20.16 40.17 -33.75
C LYS A 3 -19.91 38.69 -33.46
N HIS A 4 -19.94 38.35 -32.17
CA HIS A 4 -20.19 37.02 -31.61
C HIS A 4 -19.20 35.88 -31.92
N THR A 5 -18.02 35.89 -31.30
CA THR A 5 -17.16 34.69 -31.17
C THR A 5 -16.96 34.21 -29.73
N SER A 6 -17.53 34.90 -28.73
CA SER A 6 -17.38 34.54 -27.31
C SER A 6 -18.08 33.24 -26.91
N GLY A 7 -19.11 32.81 -27.64
CA GLY A 7 -19.82 31.56 -27.37
C GLY A 7 -19.05 30.30 -27.77
N PHE A 8 -18.22 30.38 -28.83
CA PHE A 8 -17.48 29.23 -29.35
C PHE A 8 -16.34 28.83 -28.39
N MET A 9 -15.62 29.83 -27.87
CA MET A 9 -14.51 29.62 -26.94
C MET A 9 -14.95 29.01 -25.60
N LEU A 10 -16.13 29.36 -25.09
CA LEU A 10 -16.65 28.84 -23.83
C LEU A 10 -17.07 27.36 -23.95
N ILE A 11 -17.64 26.99 -25.10
CA ILE A 11 -18.09 25.61 -25.37
C ILE A 11 -16.87 24.69 -25.54
N ASP A 12 -15.85 25.12 -26.28
CA ASP A 12 -14.61 24.35 -26.42
C ASP A 12 -13.88 24.19 -25.07
N LEU A 13 -13.91 25.23 -24.21
CA LEU A 13 -13.37 25.14 -22.87
C LEU A 13 -14.14 24.13 -22.01
N LEU A 14 -15.47 24.14 -22.05
CA LEU A 14 -16.30 23.17 -21.33
C LEU A 14 -16.08 21.75 -21.87
N PHE A 15 -15.87 21.60 -23.16
CA PHE A 15 -15.62 20.30 -23.79
C PHE A 15 -14.25 19.74 -23.40
N THR A 16 -13.21 20.57 -23.40
CA THR A 16 -11.87 20.15 -22.93
C THR A 16 -11.87 19.82 -21.44
N LEU A 17 -12.57 20.60 -20.62
CA LEU A 17 -12.64 20.40 -19.17
C LEU A 17 -13.45 19.13 -18.82
N SER A 18 -14.54 18.88 -19.53
CA SER A 18 -15.31 17.63 -19.39
C SER A 18 -14.52 16.40 -19.87
N ALA A 19 -13.77 16.51 -20.95
CA ALA A 19 -12.86 15.46 -21.39
C ALA A 19 -11.76 15.17 -20.34
N MET A 20 -11.16 16.20 -19.75
CA MET A 20 -10.17 16.03 -18.67
C MET A 20 -10.80 15.40 -17.43
N LEU A 21 -12.03 15.79 -17.05
CA LEU A 21 -12.73 15.17 -15.93
C LEU A 21 -13.01 13.69 -16.19
N LEU A 22 -13.44 13.32 -17.40
CA LEU A 22 -13.64 11.92 -17.77
C LEU A 22 -12.34 11.12 -17.69
N ILE A 23 -11.24 11.67 -18.23
CA ILE A 23 -9.92 11.03 -18.13
C ILE A 23 -9.54 10.88 -16.65
N ALA A 24 -9.64 11.94 -15.85
CA ALA A 24 -9.32 11.87 -14.43
C ALA A 24 -10.15 10.80 -13.70
N THR A 25 -11.45 10.71 -13.97
CA THR A 25 -12.32 9.70 -13.33
C THR A 25 -11.91 8.26 -13.66
N LEU A 26 -11.33 8.02 -14.85
CA LEU A 26 -10.81 6.71 -15.25
C LEU A 26 -9.44 6.42 -14.65
N PHE A 27 -8.56 7.42 -14.56
CA PHE A 27 -7.17 7.24 -14.12
C PHE A 27 -6.99 7.30 -12.60
N ILE A 28 -7.80 8.08 -11.87
CA ILE A 28 -7.74 8.16 -10.40
C ILE A 28 -7.85 6.78 -9.73
N PRO A 29 -8.81 5.89 -10.05
CA PRO A 29 -8.88 4.58 -9.39
C PRO A 29 -7.64 3.74 -9.66
N VAL A 30 -7.06 3.83 -10.85
CA VAL A 30 -5.82 3.12 -11.20
C VAL A 30 -4.65 3.62 -10.36
N MET A 31 -4.51 4.94 -10.21
CA MET A 31 -3.45 5.53 -9.39
C MET A 31 -3.59 5.16 -7.91
N ILE A 32 -4.81 5.18 -7.38
CA ILE A 32 -5.09 4.72 -6.00
C ILE A 32 -4.72 3.24 -5.86
N HIS A 33 -5.05 2.42 -6.85
CA HIS A 33 -4.76 0.99 -6.80
C HIS A 33 -3.26 0.70 -6.84
N LEU A 34 -2.51 1.41 -7.70
CA LEU A 34 -1.06 1.29 -7.77
C LEU A 34 -0.39 1.76 -6.47
N TYR A 35 -0.84 2.86 -5.90
CA TYR A 35 -0.31 3.36 -4.63
C TYR A 35 -0.55 2.37 -3.48
N THR A 36 -1.76 1.82 -3.39
CA THR A 36 -2.09 0.82 -2.37
C THR A 36 -1.29 -0.46 -2.55
N TYR A 37 -1.08 -0.94 -3.79
CA TYR A 37 -0.21 -2.08 -4.04
C TYR A 37 1.24 -1.82 -3.66
N ALA A 38 1.79 -0.66 -4.05
CA ALA A 38 3.16 -0.30 -3.71
C ALA A 38 3.37 -0.27 -2.19
N HIS A 39 2.41 0.30 -1.46
CA HIS A 39 2.48 0.37 0.00
C HIS A 39 2.35 -1.01 0.68
N ILE A 40 1.45 -1.87 0.19
CA ILE A 40 1.33 -3.26 0.68
C ILE A 40 2.64 -4.01 0.52
N GLU A 41 3.32 -3.83 -0.62
CA GLU A 41 4.53 -4.58 -0.92
C GLU A 41 5.75 -4.07 -0.18
N ASP A 42 5.79 -2.76 0.12
CA ASP A 42 6.77 -2.18 1.04
C ASP A 42 6.61 -2.74 2.48
N LEU A 43 5.37 -2.80 2.97
CA LEU A 43 5.06 -3.41 4.27
C LEU A 43 5.42 -4.89 4.33
N ARG A 44 5.19 -5.61 3.24
CA ARG A 44 5.55 -7.03 3.14
C ARG A 44 7.06 -7.21 3.18
N TYR A 45 7.81 -6.38 2.45
CA TYR A 45 9.27 -6.39 2.46
C TYR A 45 9.83 -6.06 3.86
N GLU A 46 9.24 -5.09 4.55
CA GLU A 46 9.63 -4.75 5.91
C GLU A 46 9.34 -5.88 6.90
N ALA A 47 8.16 -6.50 6.81
CA ALA A 47 7.80 -7.64 7.65
C ALA A 47 8.75 -8.82 7.45
N THR A 48 9.11 -9.15 6.20
CA THR A 48 10.06 -10.23 5.93
C THR A 48 11.47 -9.88 6.38
N GLN A 49 11.91 -8.62 6.25
CA GLN A 49 13.20 -8.19 6.78
C GLN A 49 13.28 -8.39 8.30
N ILE A 50 12.27 -7.92 9.04
CA ILE A 50 12.19 -8.10 10.50
C ILE A 50 12.20 -9.59 10.86
N LEU A 51 11.44 -10.39 10.12
CA LEU A 51 11.38 -11.83 10.32
C LEU A 51 12.76 -12.49 10.17
N TYR A 52 13.50 -12.17 9.10
CA TYR A 52 14.85 -12.72 8.88
C TYR A 52 15.88 -12.21 9.89
N GLU A 53 15.82 -10.93 10.29
CA GLU A 53 16.68 -10.40 11.34
C GLU A 53 16.49 -11.16 12.66
N GLU A 54 15.24 -11.46 13.03
CA GLU A 54 14.94 -12.23 14.25
C GLU A 54 15.29 -13.73 14.10
N MET A 55 15.22 -14.30 12.89
CA MET A 55 15.74 -15.66 12.64
C MET A 55 17.26 -15.75 12.80
N MET A 56 18.00 -14.74 12.35
CA MET A 56 19.46 -14.74 12.50
C MET A 56 19.89 -14.51 13.94
N ASP A 57 19.12 -13.75 14.71
CA ASP A 57 19.39 -13.42 16.11
C ASP A 57 18.76 -14.48 17.04
N ASN A 58 19.30 -15.71 16.98
CA ASN A 58 18.82 -16.95 17.60
C ASN A 58 18.70 -16.92 19.15
N ASP A 59 19.11 -15.82 19.79
CA ASP A 59 19.10 -15.63 21.26
C ASP A 59 17.85 -14.91 21.78
N ARG A 60 16.91 -14.50 20.91
CA ARG A 60 15.73 -13.72 21.32
C ARG A 60 14.52 -14.60 21.66
N VAL A 61 13.90 -14.32 22.82
CA VAL A 61 12.70 -15.02 23.29
C VAL A 61 11.46 -14.52 22.55
N LEU A 62 10.81 -15.40 21.78
CA LEU A 62 9.48 -15.19 21.21
C LEU A 62 8.39 -15.58 22.24
N PRO A 63 7.19 -14.94 22.25
CA PRO A 63 6.68 -13.94 21.30
C PRO A 63 7.09 -12.49 21.63
N ARG A 64 7.20 -11.65 20.59
CA ARG A 64 7.61 -10.23 20.72
C ARG A 64 6.80 -9.34 19.78
N MET A 65 6.52 -8.12 20.22
CA MET A 65 6.02 -7.05 19.34
C MET A 65 7.19 -6.13 18.94
N VAL A 66 7.36 -5.94 17.64
CA VAL A 66 8.28 -4.94 17.08
C VAL A 66 7.43 -3.82 16.51
N ARG A 67 7.64 -2.60 17.00
CA ARG A 67 6.98 -1.41 16.46
C ARG A 67 7.97 -0.67 15.58
N LYS A 68 7.62 -0.50 14.31
CA LYS A 68 8.41 0.28 13.36
C LYS A 68 7.47 1.29 12.71
N ASP A 69 7.89 2.54 12.78
CA ASP A 69 7.06 3.71 12.45
C ASP A 69 5.69 3.69 13.17
N GLU A 70 4.60 3.63 12.43
CA GLU A 70 3.23 3.59 12.96
C GLU A 70 2.62 2.17 13.00
N MET A 71 3.38 1.16 12.58
CA MET A 71 2.93 -0.22 12.46
C MET A 71 3.48 -1.12 13.58
N SER A 72 2.63 -2.02 14.07
CA SER A 72 3.00 -3.05 15.05
C SER A 72 3.05 -4.42 14.39
N PHE A 73 4.23 -5.03 14.42
CA PHE A 73 4.47 -6.38 13.96
C PHE A 73 4.54 -7.33 15.16
N HIS A 74 3.82 -8.44 15.11
CA HIS A 74 3.80 -9.45 16.15
C HIS A 74 4.55 -10.70 15.66
N LEU A 75 5.64 -11.03 16.34
CA LEU A 75 6.38 -12.26 16.08
C LEU A 75 6.01 -13.32 17.10
N PHE A 76 5.77 -14.54 16.62
CA PHE A 76 5.47 -15.69 17.45
C PHE A 76 5.98 -16.98 16.80
N ASN A 77 6.23 -17.99 17.62
CA ASN A 77 6.59 -19.32 17.15
C ASN A 77 5.30 -20.16 16.98
N SER A 78 5.11 -20.73 15.80
CA SER A 78 4.00 -21.64 15.51
C SER A 78 4.41 -23.10 15.80
N GLU A 79 3.44 -24.01 15.97
CA GLU A 79 3.59 -25.37 16.53
C GLU A 79 4.51 -26.35 15.75
N ALA A 80 5.36 -25.88 14.83
CA ALA A 80 6.22 -26.70 13.99
C ALA A 80 7.59 -26.09 13.68
N ASN A 81 8.18 -25.31 14.62
CA ASN A 81 9.44 -24.59 14.40
C ASN A 81 9.37 -23.56 13.25
N ASN A 82 8.19 -22.98 13.05
CA ASN A 82 7.99 -21.92 12.06
C ASN A 82 7.91 -20.60 12.82
N ILE A 83 8.73 -19.63 12.43
CA ILE A 83 8.64 -18.28 12.96
C ILE A 83 7.68 -17.51 12.06
N CYS A 84 6.66 -16.93 12.68
CA CYS A 84 5.62 -16.17 11.99
C CYS A 84 5.65 -14.72 12.43
N ILE A 85 5.35 -13.82 11.49
CA ILE A 85 5.11 -12.40 11.74
C ILE A 85 3.70 -12.04 11.27
N SER A 86 2.93 -11.36 12.12
CA SER A 86 1.63 -10.79 11.75
C SER A 86 1.60 -9.27 11.91
N TYR A 87 0.86 -8.62 11.02
CA TYR A 87 0.59 -7.18 11.07
C TYR A 87 -0.81 -6.88 10.58
N LEU A 88 -1.37 -5.75 11.03
CA LEU A 88 -2.72 -5.33 10.70
C LEU A 88 -2.68 -4.23 9.63
N TYR A 89 -3.04 -4.56 8.40
CA TYR A 89 -3.20 -3.59 7.31
C TYR A 89 -4.48 -3.87 6.53
N GLN A 90 -5.56 -3.15 6.85
CA GLN A 90 -6.97 -3.41 6.43
C GLN A 90 -7.54 -4.78 6.84
N ARG A 91 -6.71 -5.83 6.87
CA ARG A 91 -6.93 -7.17 7.40
C ARG A 91 -5.64 -7.64 8.09
N GLU A 92 -5.76 -8.65 8.95
CA GLU A 92 -4.59 -9.29 9.52
C GLU A 92 -3.89 -10.13 8.45
N VAL A 93 -2.63 -9.82 8.20
CA VAL A 93 -1.76 -10.56 7.27
C VAL A 93 -0.72 -11.30 8.11
N MET A 94 -0.49 -12.57 7.78
CA MET A 94 0.46 -13.43 8.47
C MET A 94 1.43 -14.04 7.45
N ILE A 95 2.72 -13.94 7.74
CA ILE A 95 3.79 -14.54 6.95
C ILE A 95 4.54 -15.48 7.89
N CYS A 96 4.68 -16.74 7.48
CA CYS A 96 5.37 -17.76 8.25
C CYS A 96 6.47 -18.37 7.40
N GLU A 97 7.65 -18.51 7.99
CA GLU A 97 8.80 -19.14 7.37
C GLU A 97 9.32 -20.24 8.29
N LYS A 98 9.85 -21.28 7.66
CA LYS A 98 10.33 -22.46 8.38
C LYS A 98 11.76 -22.24 8.85
N TYR A 99 11.98 -22.41 10.16
CA TYR A 99 13.28 -22.32 10.79
C TYR A 99 14.03 -23.67 10.75
#